data_AF-A0A2U3KDR1-F1
#
_entry.id   AF-A0A2U3KDR1-F1
#
_cell.length_a   1.000
_cell.length_b   1.000
_cell.length_c   1.000
_cell.angle_alpha   90.00
_cell.angle_beta   90.00
_cell.angle_gamma   90.00
#
_symmetry.space_group_name_H-M   'P 1'
#
loop_
_entity.id
_entity.type
_entity.pdbx_description
1 polymer ?
#
loop_
_entity_poly.entity_id
_entity_poly.type
_entity_poly.pdbx_seq_one_letter_code
_entity_poly.pdbx_strand_id
1 'polypeptide(L)'
;MGSVFLVPVLTPHGHLTLIEDRDALALEPELAQRLQDAFVRGSGHGLLQLGASEFGVALPPVFSYWREFGARYVTAVCTLPDGGVRSMKTHIPSPPDAELAWLALAAPPMTGAEYLTATVLQCLWQELDSAFGLELSESKCGVQDFLKRRLVAKQKARVKDS
;
A
#
# COMPACT_ATOMS: atom_id res chain seq x y z
N MET A 1 -11.67 -7.35 22.25
CA MET A 1 -11.62 -7.36 20.77
C MET A 1 -10.92 -8.65 20.36
N GLY A 2 -11.49 -9.43 19.44
CA GLY A 2 -10.92 -10.71 19.02
C GLY A 2 -9.64 -10.50 18.21
N SER A 3 -8.69 -11.42 18.34
CA SER A 3 -7.49 -11.43 17.49
C SER A 3 -7.92 -11.56 16.03
N VAL A 4 -7.39 -10.68 15.17
CA VAL A 4 -7.68 -10.69 13.74
C VAL A 4 -6.48 -11.26 13.00
N PHE A 5 -6.70 -12.33 12.25
CA PHE A 5 -5.63 -13.04 11.55
C PHE A 5 -5.85 -12.93 10.05
N LEU A 6 -5.14 -12.00 9.42
CA LEU A 6 -5.25 -11.72 8.00
C LEU A 6 -3.89 -11.89 7.36
N VAL A 7 -3.88 -12.33 6.09
CA VAL A 7 -2.67 -12.41 5.28
C VAL A 7 -2.93 -11.82 3.88
N PRO A 8 -1.94 -11.12 3.28
CA PRO A 8 -2.00 -10.74 1.88
C PRO A 8 -1.82 -11.96 0.99
N VAL A 9 -2.66 -12.10 -0.02
CA VAL A 9 -2.59 -13.17 -1.01
C VAL A 9 -2.64 -12.60 -2.40
N LEU A 10 -1.72 -13.06 -3.24
CA LEU A 10 -1.73 -12.73 -4.66
C LEU A 10 -2.56 -13.78 -5.41
N THR A 11 -3.60 -13.32 -6.10
CA THR A 11 -4.44 -14.20 -6.91
C THR A 11 -3.76 -14.54 -8.23
N PRO A 12 -4.17 -15.64 -8.92
CA PRO A 12 -3.66 -15.98 -10.25
C PRO A 12 -3.86 -14.86 -11.30
N HIS A 13 -4.80 -13.95 -11.06
CA HIS A 13 -5.09 -12.80 -11.92
C HIS A 13 -4.24 -11.57 -11.60
N GLY A 14 -3.31 -11.65 -10.65
CA GLY A 14 -2.41 -10.55 -10.28
C GLY A 14 -3.00 -9.55 -9.29
N HIS A 15 -4.19 -9.81 -8.74
CA HIS A 15 -4.77 -8.96 -7.68
C HIS A 15 -4.27 -9.38 -6.31
N LEU A 16 -3.86 -8.39 -5.52
CA LEU A 16 -3.53 -8.55 -4.11
C LEU A 16 -4.77 -8.32 -3.25
N THR A 17 -5.12 -9.31 -2.44
CA THR A 17 -6.28 -9.26 -1.52
C THR A 17 -5.87 -9.69 -0.11
N LEU A 18 -6.78 -9.55 0.86
CA LEU A 18 -6.64 -10.10 2.20
C LEU A 18 -7.57 -11.29 2.39
N ILE A 19 -7.06 -12.36 2.98
CA ILE A 19 -7.86 -13.49 3.45
C ILE A 19 -7.64 -13.70 4.94
N GLU A 20 -8.61 -14.33 5.59
CA GLU A 20 -8.43 -14.83 6.95
C GLU A 20 -7.57 -16.09 6.94
N ASP A 21 -6.58 -16.13 7.83
CA ASP A 21 -5.73 -17.30 8.05
C ASP A 21 -5.41 -17.40 9.55
N ARG A 22 -6.02 -18.37 10.23
CA ARG A 22 -5.88 -18.53 11.69
C ARG A 22 -4.49 -18.99 12.13
N ASP A 23 -3.68 -19.49 11.21
CA ASP A 23 -2.30 -19.90 11.48
C ASP A 23 -1.31 -18.73 11.30
N ALA A 24 -1.79 -17.59 10.81
CA ALA A 24 -1.00 -16.38 10.67
C ALA A 24 -0.77 -15.64 12.00
N LEU A 25 0.15 -14.68 11.98
CA LEU A 25 0.34 -13.77 13.10
C LEU A 25 -0.84 -12.80 13.21
N ALA A 26 -1.35 -12.61 14.42
CA ALA A 26 -2.42 -11.67 14.69
C ALA A 26 -1.99 -10.23 14.35
N LEU A 27 -2.90 -9.48 13.74
CA LEU A 27 -2.80 -8.05 13.57
C LEU A 27 -3.56 -7.34 14.69
N GLU A 28 -3.09 -6.14 15.02
CA GLU A 28 -3.86 -5.23 15.87
C GLU A 28 -5.24 -4.96 15.24
N PRO A 29 -6.36 -5.05 15.99
CA PRO A 29 -7.71 -4.97 15.42
C PRO A 29 -7.97 -3.71 14.59
N GLU A 30 -7.47 -2.55 15.04
CA GLU A 30 -7.65 -1.28 14.32
C GLU A 30 -6.87 -1.23 13.01
N LEU A 31 -5.66 -1.81 13.01
CA LEU A 31 -4.87 -1.96 11.79
C LEU A 31 -5.57 -2.89 10.82
N ALA A 32 -6.04 -4.04 11.31
CA ALA A 32 -6.75 -5.02 10.50
C ALA A 32 -7.99 -4.41 9.84
N GLN A 33 -8.79 -3.65 10.59
CA GLN A 33 -9.98 -2.98 10.04
C GLN A 33 -9.61 -1.98 8.94
N ARG A 34 -8.61 -1.11 9.16
CA ARG A 34 -8.17 -0.14 8.14
C ARG A 34 -7.68 -0.83 6.87
N LEU A 35 -6.97 -1.95 7.02
CA LEU A 35 -6.48 -2.72 5.89
C LEU A 35 -7.64 -3.39 5.16
N GLN A 36 -8.60 -4.02 5.85
CA GLN A 36 -9.79 -4.58 5.22
C GLN A 36 -10.58 -3.54 4.44
N ASP A 37 -10.87 -2.38 5.04
CA ASP A 37 -11.59 -1.28 4.38
C ASP A 37 -10.87 -0.81 3.11
N ALA A 38 -9.54 -0.74 3.14
CA ALA A 38 -8.73 -0.36 1.99
C ALA A 38 -8.73 -1.46 0.90
N PHE A 39 -8.52 -2.72 1.27
CA PHE A 39 -8.47 -3.84 0.31
C PHE A 39 -9.85 -4.15 -0.32
N VAL A 40 -10.96 -3.84 0.36
CA VAL A 40 -12.32 -3.90 -0.21
C VAL A 40 -12.47 -2.95 -1.41
N ARG A 41 -11.76 -1.82 -1.41
CA ARG A 41 -11.75 -0.87 -2.54
C ARG A 41 -10.84 -1.32 -3.70
N GLY A 42 -9.94 -2.29 -3.46
CA GLY A 42 -9.03 -2.85 -4.46
C GLY A 42 -7.57 -2.89 -4.01
N SER A 43 -6.72 -3.60 -4.78
CA SER A 43 -5.31 -3.83 -4.43
C SER A 43 -4.52 -2.53 -4.32
N GLY A 44 -4.74 -1.58 -5.25
CA GLY A 44 -4.12 -0.25 -5.20
C GLY A 44 -4.39 0.52 -3.90
N HIS A 45 -5.63 0.49 -3.40
CA HIS A 45 -6.00 1.15 -2.14
C HIS A 45 -5.36 0.46 -0.92
N GLY A 46 -5.36 -0.88 -0.90
CA GLY A 46 -4.67 -1.66 0.13
C GLY A 46 -3.17 -1.38 0.19
N LEU A 47 -2.50 -1.35 -0.97
CA LEU A 47 -1.08 -1.02 -1.09
C LEU A 47 -0.79 0.42 -0.69
N LEU A 48 -1.65 1.37 -1.06
CA LEU A 48 -1.52 2.77 -0.65
C LEU A 48 -1.71 2.93 0.86
N GLN A 49 -2.63 2.19 1.49
CA GLN A 49 -2.78 2.18 2.95
C GLN A 49 -1.52 1.64 3.64
N LEU A 50 -0.99 0.50 3.22
CA LEU A 50 0.24 -0.06 3.76
C LEU A 50 1.41 0.93 3.60
N GLY A 51 1.64 1.37 2.37
CA GLY A 51 2.80 2.15 1.97
C GLY A 51 2.82 3.60 2.42
N ALA A 52 1.66 4.24 2.65
CA ALA A 52 1.61 5.64 3.09
C ALA A 52 1.28 5.79 4.58
N SER A 53 0.59 4.81 5.15
CA SER A 53 -0.04 4.96 6.46
C SER A 53 0.40 3.91 7.46
N GLU A 54 1.31 2.97 7.16
CA GLU A 54 1.73 1.93 8.11
C GLU A 54 3.24 1.87 8.37
N PHE A 55 3.90 3.04 8.32
CA PHE A 55 5.28 3.22 8.76
C PHE A 55 5.46 3.02 10.26
N GLY A 56 6.58 2.40 10.65
CA GLY A 56 6.95 2.17 12.04
C GLY A 56 6.10 1.13 12.79
N VAL A 57 5.14 0.49 12.11
CA VAL A 57 4.34 -0.61 12.68
C VAL A 57 5.09 -1.92 12.46
N ALA A 58 5.19 -2.73 13.51
CA ALA A 58 5.67 -4.10 13.39
C ALA A 58 4.63 -4.89 12.59
N LEU A 59 5.00 -5.33 11.39
CA LEU A 59 4.13 -6.05 10.47
C LEU A 59 4.75 -7.42 10.17
N PRO A 60 3.93 -8.49 10.02
CA PRO A 60 4.42 -9.77 9.52
C PRO A 60 5.16 -9.61 8.18
N PRO A 61 6.09 -10.53 7.82
CA PRO A 61 6.99 -10.35 6.67
C PRO A 61 6.28 -10.02 5.35
N VAL A 62 5.17 -10.69 5.05
CA VAL A 62 4.40 -10.47 3.80
C VAL A 62 3.82 -9.05 3.76
N PHE A 63 3.24 -8.57 4.86
CA PHE A 63 2.76 -7.18 4.95
C PHE A 63 3.90 -6.17 4.87
N SER A 64 5.05 -6.46 5.50
CA SER A 64 6.23 -5.61 5.44
C SER A 64 6.75 -5.47 4.00
N TYR A 65 6.77 -6.56 3.23
CA TYR A 65 7.14 -6.55 1.81
C TYR A 65 6.21 -5.64 0.99
N TRP A 66 4.89 -5.80 1.13
CA TRP A 66 3.91 -4.97 0.40
C TRP A 66 3.89 -3.51 0.87
N ARG A 67 4.12 -3.25 2.16
CA ARG A 67 4.35 -1.90 2.67
C ARG A 67 5.53 -1.26 1.99
N GLU A 68 6.66 -1.97 1.88
CA GLU A 68 7.86 -1.41 1.25
C GLU A 68 7.62 -1.13 -0.24
N PHE A 69 6.90 -2.00 -0.95
CA PHE A 69 6.47 -1.73 -2.32
C PHE A 69 5.63 -0.45 -2.42
N GLY A 70 4.61 -0.28 -1.57
CA GLY A 70 3.82 0.94 -1.53
C GLY A 70 4.60 2.18 -1.08
N ALA A 71 5.56 2.02 -0.17
CA ALA A 71 6.41 3.11 0.31
C ALA A 71 7.30 3.67 -0.81
N ARG A 72 7.80 2.81 -1.71
CA ARG A 72 8.51 3.26 -2.93
C ARG A 72 7.65 4.16 -3.80
N TYR A 73 6.38 3.79 -4.00
CA TYR A 73 5.44 4.65 -4.72
C TYR A 73 5.26 6.00 -4.03
N VAL A 74 5.02 6.01 -2.72
CA VAL A 74 4.84 7.25 -1.94
C VAL A 74 6.10 8.13 -2.04
N THR A 75 7.30 7.55 -1.94
CA THR A 75 8.55 8.27 -2.14
C THR A 75 8.64 8.86 -3.55
N ALA A 76 8.26 8.11 -4.59
CA ALA A 76 8.23 8.61 -5.97
C ALA A 76 7.25 9.78 -6.15
N VAL A 77 6.09 9.76 -5.48
CA VAL A 77 5.16 10.90 -5.45
C VAL A 77 5.82 12.11 -4.78
N CYS A 78 6.54 11.91 -3.67
CA CYS A 78 7.19 12.98 -2.91
C CYS A 78 8.37 13.64 -3.65
N THR A 79 9.06 12.91 -4.55
CA THR A 79 10.26 13.41 -5.25
C THR A 79 9.95 14.12 -6.56
N LEU A 80 8.71 14.13 -7.03
CA LEU A 80 8.32 14.86 -8.23
C LEU A 80 8.38 16.39 -8.00
N PRO A 81 8.96 17.17 -8.94
CA PRO A 81 9.01 18.63 -8.82
C PRO A 81 7.60 19.25 -8.79
N ASP A 82 7.35 20.15 -7.83
CA ASP A 82 6.10 20.92 -7.65
C ASP A 82 5.83 21.96 -8.77
N GLY A 83 6.61 21.94 -9.86
CA GLY A 83 6.84 23.07 -10.79
C GLY A 83 5.72 23.39 -11.79
N GLY A 84 4.54 22.82 -11.66
CA GLY A 84 3.40 23.17 -12.50
C GLY A 84 2.15 22.52 -11.94
N VAL A 85 1.12 23.33 -11.73
CA VAL A 85 -0.23 22.94 -11.29
C VAL A 85 -0.48 21.46 -11.59
N ARG A 86 -0.33 20.60 -10.57
CA ARG A 86 -0.44 19.15 -10.78
C ARG A 86 -1.85 18.88 -11.27
N SER A 87 -2.01 18.73 -12.57
CA SER A 87 -3.23 18.20 -13.14
C SER A 87 -3.28 16.74 -12.68
N MET A 88 -4.45 16.23 -12.33
CA MET A 88 -4.71 14.82 -11.96
C MET A 88 -4.20 13.77 -12.98
N LYS A 89 -3.52 14.19 -14.05
CA LYS A 89 -3.05 13.41 -15.19
C LYS A 89 -1.56 13.05 -15.15
N THR A 90 -0.79 13.53 -14.17
CA THR A 90 0.63 13.16 -14.05
C THR A 90 0.73 11.83 -13.30
N HIS A 91 0.74 10.73 -14.06
CA HIS A 91 0.98 9.38 -13.57
C HIS A 91 2.40 9.25 -13.02
N ILE A 92 2.56 8.51 -11.92
CA ILE A 92 3.89 8.19 -11.40
C ILE A 92 4.50 7.07 -12.25
N PRO A 93 5.67 7.28 -12.89
CA PRO A 93 6.31 6.21 -13.66
C PRO A 93 6.66 5.03 -12.75
N SER A 94 6.39 3.83 -13.25
CA SER A 94 6.78 2.59 -12.56
C SER A 94 8.30 2.45 -12.53
N PRO A 95 8.88 1.77 -11.52
CA PRO A 95 10.29 1.39 -11.53
C PRO A 95 10.66 0.60 -12.80
N PRO A 96 11.94 0.64 -13.23
CA PRO A 96 12.39 -0.14 -14.38
C PRO A 96 12.13 -1.64 -14.21
N ASP A 97 11.85 -2.35 -15.31
CA ASP A 97 11.54 -3.78 -15.30
C ASP A 97 12.57 -4.63 -14.55
N ALA A 98 13.86 -4.28 -14.65
CA ALA A 98 14.92 -4.97 -13.92
C ALA A 98 14.76 -4.84 -12.40
N GLU A 99 14.39 -3.65 -11.90
CA GLU A 99 14.11 -3.43 -10.48
C GLU A 99 12.87 -4.20 -10.05
N LEU A 100 11.79 -4.18 -10.86
CA LEU A 100 10.58 -4.95 -10.58
C LEU A 100 10.86 -6.46 -10.55
N ALA A 101 11.71 -6.97 -11.43
CA ALA A 101 12.13 -8.38 -11.42
C ALA A 101 12.89 -8.73 -10.13
N TRP A 102 13.79 -7.86 -9.66
CA TRP A 102 14.46 -8.03 -8.38
C TRP A 102 13.47 -8.02 -7.21
N LEU A 103 12.47 -7.14 -7.22
CA LEU A 103 11.44 -7.09 -6.19
C LEU A 103 10.59 -8.37 -6.17
N ALA A 104 10.26 -8.93 -7.33
CA ALA A 104 9.55 -10.19 -7.42
C ALA A 104 10.36 -11.34 -6.79
N LEU A 105 11.67 -11.41 -7.07
CA LEU A 105 12.57 -12.42 -6.50
C LEU A 105 12.80 -12.26 -4.98
N ALA A 106 12.69 -11.04 -4.47
CA ALA A 106 12.88 -10.73 -3.06
C ALA A 106 11.63 -10.96 -2.18
N ALA A 107 10.52 -11.40 -2.77
CA ALA A 107 9.30 -11.64 -2.03
C ALA A 107 9.47 -12.76 -0.99
N PRO A 108 8.97 -12.56 0.25
CA PRO A 108 8.95 -13.64 1.23
C PRO A 108 8.01 -14.76 0.76
N PRO A 109 8.15 -15.99 1.31
CA PRO A 109 7.16 -17.03 1.08
C PRO A 109 5.75 -16.53 1.42
N MET A 110 4.86 -16.57 0.44
CA MET A 110 3.47 -16.11 0.57
C MET A 110 2.58 -16.87 -0.42
N THR A 111 1.29 -16.94 -0.12
CA THR A 111 0.31 -17.54 -1.03
C THR A 111 0.22 -16.74 -2.32
N GLY A 112 0.45 -17.42 -3.45
CA GLY A 112 0.45 -16.82 -4.77
C GLY A 112 1.77 -16.16 -5.18
N ALA A 113 2.87 -16.38 -4.43
CA ALA A 113 4.19 -15.88 -4.81
C ALA A 113 4.62 -16.34 -6.22
N GLU A 114 4.14 -17.49 -6.68
CA GLU A 114 4.38 -18.03 -8.02
C GLU A 114 3.81 -17.16 -9.16
N TYR A 115 2.81 -16.32 -8.86
CA TYR A 115 2.22 -15.37 -9.81
C TYR A 115 2.95 -14.02 -9.81
N LEU A 116 3.84 -13.80 -8.84
CA LEU A 116 4.52 -12.53 -8.69
C LEU A 116 5.61 -12.37 -9.75
N THR A 117 5.36 -11.45 -10.68
CA THR A 117 6.29 -11.13 -11.78
C THR A 117 6.49 -9.63 -11.87
N ALA A 118 7.50 -9.19 -12.63
CA ALA A 118 7.70 -7.77 -12.92
C ALA A 118 6.45 -7.13 -13.53
N THR A 119 5.78 -7.84 -14.46
CA THR A 119 4.53 -7.37 -15.07
C THR A 119 3.40 -7.22 -14.06
N VAL A 120 3.23 -8.18 -13.14
CA VAL A 120 2.21 -8.07 -12.08
C VAL A 120 2.52 -6.89 -11.15
N LEU A 121 3.78 -6.70 -10.76
CA LEU A 121 4.18 -5.55 -9.95
C LEU A 121 3.94 -4.22 -10.69
N GLN A 122 4.16 -4.18 -12.01
CA GLN A 122 3.86 -3.00 -12.81
C GLN A 122 2.34 -2.70 -12.83
N CYS A 123 1.50 -3.73 -12.99
CA CYS A 123 0.05 -3.57 -12.90
C CYS A 123 -0.39 -3.07 -11.51
N LEU A 124 0.14 -3.67 -10.44
CA LEU A 124 -0.13 -3.23 -9.07
C LEU A 124 0.33 -1.78 -8.83
N TRP A 125 1.44 -1.35 -9.44
CA TRP A 125 1.87 0.04 -9.39
C TRP A 125 0.87 0.98 -10.05
N GLN A 126 0.32 0.62 -11.21
CA GLN A 126 -0.69 1.41 -11.92
C GLN A 126 -2.02 1.47 -11.15
N GLU A 127 -2.42 0.38 -10.50
CA GLU A 127 -3.59 0.37 -9.62
C GLU A 127 -3.38 1.29 -8.41
N LEU A 128 -2.18 1.31 -7.84
CA LEU A 128 -1.81 2.20 -6.75
C LEU A 128 -1.84 3.68 -7.19
N ASP A 129 -1.32 3.97 -8.39
CA ASP A 129 -1.38 5.30 -9.00
C ASP A 129 -2.82 5.78 -9.20
N SER A 130 -3.67 4.89 -9.71
CA SER A 130 -5.10 5.15 -9.89
C SER A 130 -5.82 5.39 -8.57
N ALA A 131 -5.58 4.53 -7.56
CA ALA A 131 -6.13 4.66 -6.21
C ALA A 131 -5.71 5.98 -5.55
N PHE A 132 -4.45 6.36 -5.71
CA PHE A 132 -3.92 7.62 -5.23
C PHE A 132 -4.63 8.82 -5.90
N GLY A 133 -4.80 8.78 -7.22
CA GLY A 133 -5.50 9.84 -7.96
C GLY A 133 -6.96 10.01 -7.52
N LEU A 134 -7.66 8.88 -7.29
CA LEU A 134 -9.02 8.87 -6.77
C LEU A 134 -9.09 9.47 -5.37
N GLU A 135 -8.29 8.99 -4.41
CA GLU A 135 -8.30 9.51 -3.04
C GLU A 135 -7.90 10.99 -2.96
N LEU A 136 -6.95 11.43 -3.80
CA LEU A 136 -6.59 12.83 -3.91
C LEU A 136 -7.78 13.66 -4.38
N SER A 137 -8.52 13.19 -5.38
CA SER A 137 -9.73 13.86 -5.89
C SER A 137 -10.83 13.97 -4.84
N GLU A 138 -11.04 12.92 -4.05
CA GLU A 138 -12.02 12.86 -2.96
C GLU A 138 -11.65 13.81 -1.82
N SER A 139 -10.35 13.94 -1.52
CA SER A 139 -9.85 14.77 -0.42
C SER A 139 -10.00 16.28 -0.64
N LYS A 140 -10.15 16.72 -1.90
CA LYS A 140 -10.21 18.13 -2.34
C LYS A 140 -9.05 18.99 -1.81
N CYS A 141 -7.93 18.41 -1.42
CA CYS A 141 -6.74 19.13 -0.98
C CYS A 141 -5.57 18.92 -1.94
N GLY A 142 -4.55 19.77 -1.84
CA GLY A 142 -3.32 19.60 -2.61
C GLY A 142 -2.61 18.30 -2.23
N VAL A 143 -1.77 17.81 -3.13
CA VAL A 143 -0.95 16.59 -2.96
C VAL A 143 -0.15 16.61 -1.66
N GLN A 144 0.53 17.73 -1.42
CA GLN A 144 1.38 17.91 -0.26
C GLN A 144 0.56 17.84 1.03
N ASP A 145 -0.64 18.43 1.04
CA ASP A 145 -1.54 18.38 2.19
C ASP A 145 -2.14 16.98 2.39
N PHE A 146 -2.44 16.28 1.29
CA PHE A 146 -2.95 14.90 1.33
C PHE A 146 -1.92 13.95 1.94
N LEU A 147 -0.67 14.03 1.47
CA LEU A 147 0.44 13.23 1.99
C LEU A 147 0.76 13.59 3.43
N LYS A 148 0.83 14.89 3.77
CA LYS A 148 1.01 15.32 5.17
C LYS A 148 -0.07 14.75 6.07
N ARG A 149 -1.34 14.78 5.67
CA ARG A 149 -2.43 14.21 6.49
C ARG A 149 -2.27 12.70 6.69
N ARG A 150 -1.92 11.93 5.66
CA ARG A 150 -1.70 10.48 5.79
C ARG A 150 -0.48 10.14 6.64
N LEU A 151 0.61 10.89 6.50
CA LEU A 151 1.82 10.70 7.30
C LEU A 151 1.64 11.16 8.76
N VAL A 152 0.90 12.25 9.00
CA VAL A 152 0.69 12.85 10.33
C VAL A 152 -0.50 12.26 11.09
N ALA A 153 -1.49 11.64 10.44
CA ALA A 153 -2.63 10.99 11.11
C ALA A 153 -2.20 9.95 12.18
N LYS A 154 -0.97 9.45 12.11
CA LYS A 154 -0.34 8.61 13.14
C LYS A 154 -0.01 9.30 14.47
N GLN A 155 0.19 10.62 14.49
CA GLN A 155 0.54 11.32 15.73
C GLN A 155 -0.68 11.59 16.62
N LYS A 156 -1.87 11.75 16.04
CA LYS A 156 -3.10 11.99 16.83
C LYS A 156 -3.74 10.73 17.42
N ALA A 157 -3.55 9.56 16.80
CA ALA A 157 -4.08 8.31 17.34
C ALA A 157 -3.34 7.87 18.62
N ARG A 158 -2.05 8.24 18.78
CA ARG A 158 -1.25 7.89 19.97
C ARG A 158 -1.47 8.83 21.17
N VAL A 159 -2.09 10.00 20.98
CA VAL A 159 -2.31 11.00 22.05
C VAL A 159 -3.70 10.89 22.67
N LYS A 160 -4.63 10.12 22.08
CA LYS A 160 -6.00 10.01 22.59
C LYS A 160 -6.22 8.90 23.64
N ASP A 161 -5.19 8.09 23.90
CA ASP A 161 -5.20 7.00 24.89
C ASP A 161 -4.19 7.18 26.04
N SER A 162 -3.83 8.43 26.38
CA SER A 162 -3.05 8.76 27.59
C SER A 162 -3.80 9.69 28.52
#